data_AF-A0A2V9VDQ7-F1
#
_entry.id   AF-A0A2V9VDQ7-F1
#
_cell.length_a   1.000
_cell.length_b   1.000
_cell.length_c   1.000
_cell.angle_alpha   90.00
_cell.angle_beta   90.00
_cell.angle_gamma   90.00
#
_symmetry.space_group_name_H-M   'P 1'
#
loop_
_entity.id
_entity.type
_entity.pdbx_description
1 polymer ?
#
loop_
_entity_poly.entity_id
_entity_poly.type
_entity_poly.pdbx_seq_one_letter_code
_entity_poly.pdbx_strand_id
1 'polypeptide(L)'
;MKRLIPCIFLLAGALAGQTQSAAPQIGYKSASDAEQKKTLLLRDFKPLSMLHVPTNNVEKAKFYVIDVHNHVNDAAGIDEHMAPERVLEVMDRTNVKTIVILTGMWGEKLQAVIDEMVKPHPGRFMVFTQLDWSKVEDPNFGAEMAAQIRDSVSRGARGLKLLKDLGLGVRDKSGKLIAIDDPRLDPAWEECGRLGIPVFIHSGDPEAFFLPIDATN
;
A
#
# COMPACT_ATOMS: atom_id res chain seq x y z
N MET A 1 79.62 -13.36 15.70
CA MET A 1 78.79 -14.27 16.52
C MET A 1 77.64 -13.49 17.12
N LYS A 2 76.46 -13.49 16.46
CA LYS A 2 75.23 -12.88 16.99
C LYS A 2 74.23 -14.02 17.23
N ARG A 3 73.80 -14.19 18.48
CA ARG A 3 72.85 -15.24 18.89
C ARG A 3 71.45 -14.85 18.44
N LEU A 4 70.82 -15.71 17.63
CA LEU A 4 69.39 -15.67 17.32
C LEU A 4 68.61 -16.25 18.52
N ILE A 5 67.63 -15.52 19.02
CA ILE A 5 66.63 -16.03 19.97
C ILE A 5 65.38 -16.36 19.15
N PRO A 6 64.85 -17.59 19.15
CA PRO A 6 63.60 -17.88 18.47
C PRO A 6 62.44 -17.56 19.42
N CYS A 7 61.65 -16.53 19.09
CA CYS A 7 60.32 -16.34 19.67
C CYS A 7 59.36 -17.34 19.01
N ILE A 8 59.03 -18.41 19.72
CA ILE A 8 57.94 -19.32 19.36
C ILE A 8 56.63 -18.62 19.73
N PHE A 9 55.90 -18.14 18.72
CA PHE A 9 54.50 -17.75 18.88
C PHE A 9 53.63 -19.00 18.80
N LEU A 10 53.12 -19.46 19.95
CA LEU A 10 52.02 -20.42 20.01
C LEU A 10 50.72 -19.69 19.61
N LEU A 11 50.29 -19.85 18.36
CA LEU A 11 48.94 -19.48 17.96
C LEU A 11 47.97 -20.57 18.44
N ALA A 12 47.28 -20.32 19.54
CA ALA A 12 46.11 -21.10 19.92
C ALA A 12 44.93 -20.69 19.02
N GLY A 13 44.65 -21.49 17.99
CA GLY A 13 43.47 -21.33 17.15
C GLY A 13 42.22 -21.72 17.92
N ALA A 14 41.52 -20.75 18.49
CA ALA A 14 40.17 -20.96 18.98
C ALA A 14 39.22 -21.13 17.77
N LEU A 15 38.78 -22.36 17.52
CA LEU A 15 37.65 -22.65 16.63
C LEU A 15 36.38 -22.10 17.29
N ALA A 16 36.08 -20.83 17.02
CA ALA A 16 34.78 -20.27 17.30
C ALA A 16 33.79 -20.89 16.31
N GLY A 17 33.02 -21.88 16.78
CA GLY A 17 31.86 -22.37 16.04
C GLY A 17 30.89 -21.23 15.84
N GLN A 18 30.78 -20.72 14.62
CA GLN A 18 29.71 -19.81 14.25
C GLN A 18 28.41 -20.61 14.26
N THR A 19 27.67 -20.53 15.35
CA THR A 19 26.25 -20.84 15.37
C THR A 19 25.57 -19.78 14.51
N GLN A 20 25.35 -20.12 13.24
CA GLN A 20 24.51 -19.36 12.34
C GLN A 20 23.08 -19.42 12.92
N SER A 21 22.70 -18.42 13.70
CA SER A 21 21.30 -18.29 14.09
C SER A 21 20.53 -17.99 12.81
N ALA A 22 19.78 -18.98 12.33
CA ALA A 22 18.79 -18.73 11.30
C ALA A 22 17.86 -17.62 11.83
N ALA A 23 17.78 -16.51 11.10
CA ALA A 23 16.79 -15.48 11.39
C ALA A 23 15.42 -16.19 11.49
N PRO A 24 14.61 -15.90 12.54
CA PRO A 24 13.31 -16.53 12.67
C PRO A 24 12.54 -16.28 11.38
N GLN A 25 12.19 -17.37 10.68
CA GLN A 25 11.29 -17.26 9.54
C GLN A 25 9.98 -16.68 10.07
N ILE A 26 9.64 -15.48 9.60
CA ILE A 26 8.29 -14.93 9.73
C ILE A 26 7.40 -15.81 8.84
N GLY A 27 6.99 -16.95 9.39
CA GLY A 27 6.08 -17.88 8.75
C GLY A 27 4.65 -17.55 9.16
N TYR A 28 3.79 -17.26 8.19
CA TYR A 28 2.35 -17.19 8.39
C TYR A 28 1.80 -18.61 8.57
N LYS A 29 1.98 -19.18 9.76
CA LYS A 29 1.22 -20.35 10.20
C LYS A 29 -0.05 -19.82 10.85
N SER A 30 -1.20 -20.43 10.53
CA SER A 30 -2.42 -20.18 11.33
C SER A 30 -2.09 -20.38 12.80
N ALA A 31 -2.53 -19.45 13.64
CA ALA A 31 -2.42 -19.63 15.08
C ALA A 31 -3.06 -20.98 15.46
N SER A 32 -2.46 -21.68 16.42
CA SER A 32 -2.94 -23.01 16.84
C SER A 32 -4.40 -23.01 17.31
N ASP A 33 -4.94 -21.84 17.64
CA ASP A 33 -6.30 -21.58 18.09
C ASP A 33 -7.19 -20.88 17.05
N ALA A 34 -6.74 -20.75 15.79
CA ALA A 34 -7.44 -19.97 14.77
C ALA A 34 -8.88 -20.46 14.51
N GLU A 35 -9.11 -21.78 14.50
CA GLU A 35 -10.46 -22.34 14.33
C GLU A 35 -11.39 -22.04 15.52
N GLN A 36 -10.85 -21.97 16.74
CA GLN A 36 -11.64 -21.61 17.93
C GLN A 36 -12.05 -20.14 17.89
N LYS A 37 -11.19 -19.27 17.34
CA LYS A 37 -11.46 -17.83 17.14
C LYS A 37 -12.47 -17.54 16.03
N LYS A 38 -12.77 -18.48 15.13
CA LYS A 38 -13.82 -18.36 14.11
C LYS A 38 -15.25 -18.53 14.65
N THR A 39 -15.42 -18.75 15.95
CA THR A 39 -16.72 -19.03 16.58
C THR A 39 -17.39 -17.80 17.20
N LEU A 40 -16.82 -16.61 17.06
CA LEU A 40 -17.39 -15.37 17.59
C LEU A 40 -18.73 -15.06 16.91
N LEU A 41 -19.82 -15.06 17.69
CA LEU A 41 -21.15 -14.71 17.20
C LEU A 41 -21.28 -13.18 17.10
N LEU A 42 -22.04 -12.70 16.12
CA LEU A 42 -22.29 -11.26 15.94
C LEU A 42 -22.87 -10.58 17.20
N ARG A 43 -23.72 -11.29 17.96
CA ARG A 43 -24.28 -10.79 19.23
C ARG A 43 -23.23 -10.60 20.34
N ASP A 44 -22.11 -11.31 20.23
CA ASP A 44 -21.03 -11.31 21.20
C ASP A 44 -19.90 -10.36 20.78
N PHE A 45 -19.91 -9.88 19.53
CA PHE A 45 -18.97 -8.88 19.01
C PHE A 45 -19.28 -7.49 19.58
N LYS A 46 -18.38 -6.97 20.41
CA LYS A 46 -18.48 -5.70 21.13
C LYS A 46 -17.16 -4.92 21.00
N PRO A 47 -16.82 -4.44 19.79
CA PRO A 47 -15.53 -3.81 19.53
C PRO A 47 -15.37 -2.53 20.37
N LEU A 48 -14.18 -2.35 20.92
CA LEU A 48 -13.78 -1.11 21.57
C LEU A 48 -13.16 -0.19 20.53
N SER A 49 -13.46 1.11 20.62
CA SER A 49 -12.87 2.08 19.70
C SER A 49 -11.39 2.26 19.99
N MET A 50 -10.55 2.09 18.97
CA MET A 50 -9.11 2.42 19.02
C MET A 50 -8.83 3.92 18.80
N LEU A 51 -9.88 4.74 18.73
CA LEU A 51 -9.74 6.18 18.48
C LEU A 51 -9.49 6.91 19.80
N HIS A 52 -8.25 7.33 20.03
CA HIS A 52 -7.83 8.06 21.22
C HIS A 52 -7.69 9.57 20.94
N VAL A 53 -8.80 10.32 20.85
CA VAL A 53 -8.73 11.78 20.63
C VAL A 53 -9.85 12.56 21.32
N PRO A 54 -9.63 13.85 21.65
CA PRO A 54 -10.73 14.80 21.89
C PRO A 54 -11.56 15.01 20.62
N THR A 55 -12.89 15.01 20.75
CA THR A 55 -13.81 15.18 19.61
C THR A 55 -14.18 16.65 19.42
N ASN A 56 -14.06 17.15 18.20
CA ASN A 56 -14.55 18.47 17.77
C ASN A 56 -15.35 18.31 16.47
N ASN A 57 -16.58 18.85 16.41
CA ASN A 57 -17.43 18.74 15.23
C ASN A 57 -17.29 19.99 14.36
N VAL A 58 -16.46 19.89 13.32
CA VAL A 58 -16.25 20.95 12.33
C VAL A 58 -16.83 20.49 10.99
N GLU A 59 -18.03 20.95 10.66
CA GLU A 59 -18.79 20.52 9.48
C GLU A 59 -18.25 21.07 8.15
N LYS A 60 -17.49 22.18 8.20
CA LYS A 60 -16.96 22.86 7.02
C LYS A 60 -15.56 23.38 7.28
N ALA A 61 -14.62 23.03 6.40
CA ALA A 61 -13.25 23.50 6.53
C ALA A 61 -13.15 25.02 6.29
N LYS A 62 -12.36 25.71 7.12
CA LYS A 62 -12.14 27.17 7.02
C LYS A 62 -11.46 27.58 5.70
N PHE A 63 -10.61 26.70 5.17
CA PHE A 63 -9.89 26.86 3.90
C PHE A 63 -10.23 25.71 2.96
N TYR A 64 -10.01 25.90 1.66
CA TYR A 64 -10.24 24.84 0.68
C TYR A 64 -9.34 23.63 0.98
N VAL A 65 -9.95 22.44 0.94
CA VAL A 65 -9.28 21.16 1.15
C VAL A 65 -9.02 20.48 -0.20
N ILE A 66 -7.85 19.87 -0.34
CA ILE A 66 -7.59 18.84 -1.34
C ILE A 66 -7.57 17.52 -0.58
N ASP A 67 -8.60 16.71 -0.75
CA ASP A 67 -8.66 15.38 -0.16
C ASP A 67 -7.84 14.43 -1.04
N VAL A 68 -6.70 13.97 -0.50
CA VAL A 68 -5.73 13.15 -1.24
C VAL A 68 -5.90 11.65 -1.03
N HIS A 69 -6.96 11.21 -0.32
CA HIS A 69 -7.18 9.80 -0.05
C HIS A 69 -8.66 9.43 -0.07
N ASN A 70 -9.17 9.11 -1.25
CA ASN A 70 -10.56 8.71 -1.43
C ASN A 70 -10.70 7.52 -2.41
N HIS A 71 -11.82 6.81 -2.29
CA HIS A 71 -12.19 5.63 -3.08
C HIS A 71 -13.56 5.79 -3.76
N VAL A 72 -14.17 6.98 -3.71
CA VAL A 72 -15.48 7.26 -4.31
C VAL A 72 -15.51 6.91 -5.80
N ASN A 73 -16.48 6.10 -6.20
CA ASN A 73 -16.69 5.62 -7.57
C ASN A 73 -15.39 5.15 -8.25
N ASP A 74 -14.55 4.44 -7.50
CA ASP A 74 -13.29 3.95 -8.04
C ASP A 74 -13.48 2.82 -9.06
N ALA A 75 -12.39 2.42 -9.71
CA ALA A 75 -12.43 1.38 -10.75
C ALA A 75 -12.65 -0.03 -10.18
N ALA A 76 -12.53 -0.22 -8.86
CA ALA A 76 -12.74 -1.51 -8.21
C ALA A 76 -14.22 -1.74 -7.89
N GLY A 77 -15.00 -0.67 -7.72
CA GLY A 77 -16.44 -0.75 -7.44
C GLY A 77 -16.75 -1.45 -6.12
N ILE A 78 -15.87 -1.28 -5.13
CA ILE A 78 -16.00 -1.93 -3.81
C ILE A 78 -17.11 -1.27 -3.00
N ASP A 79 -17.14 0.06 -3.00
CA ASP A 79 -18.15 0.85 -2.29
C ASP A 79 -19.41 1.04 -3.15
N GLU A 80 -20.50 1.43 -2.49
CA GLU A 80 -21.73 1.80 -3.19
C GLU A 80 -21.47 3.00 -4.11
N HIS A 81 -21.89 2.86 -5.36
CA HIS A 81 -21.80 3.92 -6.34
C HIS A 81 -22.65 5.13 -5.93
N MET A 82 -22.08 6.32 -6.04
CA MET A 82 -22.74 7.58 -5.73
C MET A 82 -22.81 8.45 -6.99
N ALA A 83 -23.99 8.99 -7.34
CA ALA A 83 -24.07 9.94 -8.44
C ALA A 83 -23.05 11.09 -8.28
N PRO A 84 -22.25 11.46 -9.29
CA PRO A 84 -21.21 12.48 -9.17
C PRO A 84 -21.72 13.82 -8.60
N GLU A 85 -22.96 14.20 -8.92
CA GLU A 85 -23.62 15.40 -8.40
C GLU A 85 -23.77 15.36 -6.88
N ARG A 86 -24.06 14.19 -6.32
CA ARG A 86 -24.16 14.00 -4.87
C ARG A 86 -22.80 14.11 -4.21
N VAL A 87 -21.74 13.59 -4.84
CA VAL A 87 -20.36 13.76 -4.35
C VAL A 87 -19.98 15.25 -4.32
N LEU A 88 -20.29 15.98 -5.41
CA LEU A 88 -20.03 17.41 -5.51
C LEU A 88 -20.78 18.23 -4.46
N GLU A 89 -22.04 17.91 -4.19
CA GLU A 89 -22.83 18.55 -3.13
C GLU A 89 -22.15 18.39 -1.76
N VAL A 90 -21.66 17.18 -1.45
CA VAL A 90 -20.93 16.92 -0.21
C VAL A 90 -19.62 17.72 -0.17
N MET A 91 -18.86 17.73 -1.26
CA MET A 91 -17.61 18.50 -1.37
C MET A 91 -17.85 20.01 -1.11
N ASP A 92 -18.86 20.60 -1.73
CA ASP A 92 -19.17 22.03 -1.59
C ASP A 92 -19.64 22.38 -0.18
N ARG A 93 -20.43 21.49 0.44
CA ARG A 93 -20.89 21.65 1.82
C ARG A 93 -19.72 21.64 2.82
N THR A 94 -18.68 20.85 2.56
CA THR A 94 -17.52 20.67 3.47
C THR A 94 -16.31 21.52 3.12
N ASN A 95 -16.36 22.30 2.02
CA ASN A 95 -15.25 23.09 1.48
C ASN A 95 -14.09 22.25 0.92
N VAL A 96 -14.38 21.03 0.47
CA VAL A 96 -13.44 20.21 -0.31
C VAL A 96 -13.48 20.69 -1.76
N LYS A 97 -12.33 21.12 -2.27
CA LYS A 97 -12.20 21.65 -3.63
C LYS A 97 -11.91 20.53 -4.64
N THR A 98 -11.05 19.59 -4.25
CA THR A 98 -10.59 18.52 -5.13
C THR A 98 -10.47 17.22 -4.33
N ILE A 99 -10.91 16.11 -4.92
CA ILE A 99 -10.70 14.76 -4.42
C ILE A 99 -9.71 14.03 -5.34
N VAL A 100 -8.78 13.27 -4.74
CA VAL A 100 -7.95 12.29 -5.43
C VAL A 100 -8.55 10.89 -5.21
N ILE A 101 -9.09 10.31 -6.27
CA ILE A 101 -9.55 8.92 -6.33
C ILE A 101 -8.30 8.06 -6.52
N LEU A 102 -7.87 7.35 -5.47
CA LEU A 102 -6.56 6.67 -5.48
C LEU A 102 -6.57 5.35 -6.27
N THR A 103 -7.75 4.81 -6.56
CA THR A 103 -7.94 3.42 -7.04
C THR A 103 -8.52 3.39 -8.47
N GLY A 104 -7.86 4.07 -9.41
CA GLY A 104 -8.28 4.11 -10.81
C GLY A 104 -7.94 2.88 -11.64
N MET A 105 -7.21 1.89 -11.09
CA MET A 105 -6.66 0.77 -11.83
C MET A 105 -5.87 1.23 -13.08
N TRP A 106 -6.14 0.70 -14.26
CA TRP A 106 -5.45 1.00 -15.53
C TRP A 106 -6.36 0.69 -16.73
N GLY A 107 -5.93 1.07 -17.94
CA GLY A 107 -6.62 0.76 -19.20
C GLY A 107 -8.07 1.24 -19.23
N GLU A 108 -8.99 0.40 -19.72
CA GLU A 108 -10.41 0.76 -19.85
C GLU A 108 -11.12 0.98 -18.52
N LYS A 109 -10.65 0.34 -17.44
CA LYS A 109 -11.19 0.61 -16.09
C LYS A 109 -10.86 2.02 -15.63
N LEU A 110 -9.61 2.44 -15.83
CA LEU A 110 -9.20 3.82 -15.58
C LEU A 110 -9.97 4.80 -16.47
N GLN A 111 -10.15 4.46 -17.75
CA GLN A 111 -10.88 5.28 -18.70
C GLN A 111 -12.32 5.54 -18.22
N ALA A 112 -13.00 4.52 -17.70
CA ALA A 112 -14.35 4.66 -17.14
C ALA A 112 -14.40 5.68 -15.99
N VAL A 113 -13.46 5.60 -15.02
CA VAL A 113 -13.38 6.58 -13.92
C VAL A 113 -13.09 7.99 -14.46
N ILE A 114 -12.25 8.11 -15.48
CA ILE A 114 -11.94 9.41 -16.10
C ILE A 114 -13.17 10.01 -16.78
N ASP A 115 -13.89 9.23 -17.57
CA ASP A 115 -15.04 9.71 -18.33
C ASP A 115 -16.23 10.05 -17.44
N GLU A 116 -16.38 9.36 -16.31
CA GLU A 116 -17.44 9.62 -15.34
C GLU A 116 -17.09 10.74 -14.36
N MET A 117 -15.96 10.63 -13.67
CA MET A 117 -15.64 11.50 -12.54
C MET A 117 -14.77 12.69 -12.93
N VAL A 118 -13.74 12.49 -13.75
CA VAL A 118 -12.67 13.48 -13.94
C VAL A 118 -13.02 14.47 -15.06
N LYS A 119 -13.35 13.98 -16.24
CA LYS A 119 -13.55 14.78 -17.46
C LYS A 119 -14.77 15.71 -17.38
N PRO A 120 -15.94 15.29 -16.83
CA PRO A 120 -17.09 16.18 -16.72
C PRO A 120 -16.94 17.26 -15.65
N HIS A 121 -15.99 17.10 -14.73
CA HIS A 121 -15.87 17.94 -13.53
C HIS A 121 -14.44 18.48 -13.33
N PRO A 122 -13.96 19.34 -14.25
CA PRO A 122 -12.58 19.82 -14.26
C PRO A 122 -12.20 20.49 -12.92
N GLY A 123 -11.09 20.04 -12.35
CA GLY A 123 -10.56 20.56 -11.09
C GLY A 123 -11.23 20.04 -9.82
N ARG A 124 -12.29 19.21 -9.93
CA ARG A 124 -13.00 18.61 -8.80
C ARG A 124 -12.48 17.22 -8.45
N PHE A 125 -12.09 16.45 -9.45
CA PHE A 125 -11.55 15.12 -9.25
C PHE A 125 -10.22 14.94 -9.97
N MET A 126 -9.36 14.14 -9.36
CA MET A 126 -8.15 13.57 -9.95
C MET A 126 -8.18 12.07 -9.70
N VAL A 127 -7.53 11.29 -10.56
CA VAL A 127 -7.45 9.83 -10.40
C VAL A 127 -6.01 9.36 -10.46
N PHE A 128 -5.65 8.39 -9.62
CA PHE A 128 -4.35 7.72 -9.66
C PHE A 128 -4.51 6.33 -10.29
N THR A 129 -3.46 5.88 -10.96
CA THR A 129 -3.34 4.52 -11.52
C THR A 129 -2.80 3.56 -10.45
N GLN A 130 -2.88 2.26 -10.72
CA GLN A 130 -2.27 1.20 -9.90
C GLN A 130 -1.37 0.30 -10.76
N LEU A 131 -0.61 -0.61 -10.13
CA LEU A 131 0.15 -1.65 -10.80
C LEU A 131 -0.68 -2.92 -10.99
N ASP A 132 -0.44 -3.64 -12.08
CA ASP A 132 -1.04 -4.95 -12.32
C ASP A 132 -0.18 -6.07 -11.70
N TRP A 133 -0.45 -6.36 -10.42
CA TRP A 133 0.27 -7.40 -9.69
C TRP A 133 0.05 -8.81 -10.23
N SER A 134 -0.93 -9.05 -11.11
CA SER A 134 -1.11 -10.38 -11.73
C SER A 134 0.08 -10.78 -12.62
N LYS A 135 0.88 -9.78 -13.03
CA LYS A 135 2.05 -9.94 -13.90
C LYS A 135 3.38 -9.95 -13.14
N VAL A 136 3.35 -10.02 -11.80
CA VAL A 136 4.53 -9.81 -10.97
C VAL A 136 5.67 -10.82 -11.18
N GLU A 137 5.35 -11.98 -11.76
CA GLU A 137 6.28 -13.04 -12.16
C GLU A 137 6.74 -12.97 -13.62
N ASP A 138 6.20 -12.02 -14.40
CA ASP A 138 6.70 -11.77 -15.75
C ASP A 138 8.13 -11.23 -15.67
N PRO A 139 9.11 -11.81 -16.38
CA PRO A 139 10.46 -11.27 -16.45
C PRO A 139 10.54 -9.82 -16.92
N ASN A 140 9.53 -9.34 -17.64
CA ASN A 140 9.40 -7.97 -18.13
C ASN A 140 8.49 -7.09 -17.25
N PHE A 141 8.05 -7.56 -16.07
CA PHE A 141 7.09 -6.86 -15.21
C PHE A 141 7.37 -5.36 -15.07
N GLY A 142 8.60 -4.98 -14.73
CA GLY A 142 8.96 -3.57 -14.58
C GLY A 142 8.74 -2.75 -15.86
N ALA A 143 9.18 -3.26 -17.02
CA ALA A 143 9.00 -2.60 -18.30
C ALA A 143 7.51 -2.49 -18.70
N GLU A 144 6.72 -3.52 -18.41
CA GLU A 144 5.27 -3.50 -18.63
C GLU A 144 4.57 -2.48 -17.71
N MET A 145 4.96 -2.41 -16.43
CA MET A 145 4.40 -1.45 -15.48
C MET A 145 4.75 -0.01 -15.87
N ALA A 146 5.98 0.24 -16.33
CA ALA A 146 6.35 1.54 -16.87
C ALA A 146 5.50 1.91 -18.10
N ALA A 147 5.27 0.97 -19.02
CA ALA A 147 4.41 1.20 -20.18
C ALA A 147 2.95 1.48 -19.77
N GLN A 148 2.42 0.73 -18.81
CA GLN A 148 1.08 0.94 -18.26
C GLN A 148 0.96 2.32 -17.59
N ILE A 149 1.94 2.74 -16.79
CA ILE A 149 1.95 4.06 -16.15
C ILE A 149 1.92 5.17 -17.21
N ARG A 150 2.71 5.04 -18.29
CA ARG A 150 2.67 6.00 -19.42
C ARG A 150 1.29 6.08 -20.05
N ASP A 151 0.67 4.94 -20.33
CA ASP A 151 -0.69 4.87 -20.88
C ASP A 151 -1.68 5.55 -19.92
N SER A 152 -1.68 5.17 -18.65
CA SER A 152 -2.57 5.74 -17.63
C SER A 152 -2.43 7.27 -17.51
N VAL A 153 -1.20 7.80 -17.49
CA VAL A 153 -0.96 9.25 -17.42
C VAL A 153 -1.44 9.95 -18.69
N SER A 154 -1.24 9.32 -19.86
CA SER A 154 -1.73 9.84 -21.15
C SER A 154 -3.26 9.92 -21.21
N ARG A 155 -3.96 8.98 -20.55
CA ARG A 155 -5.42 8.97 -20.43
C ARG A 155 -5.92 10.05 -19.47
N GLY A 156 -5.18 10.32 -18.38
CA GLY A 156 -5.56 11.35 -17.42
C GLY A 156 -5.15 11.09 -15.97
N ALA A 157 -4.54 9.95 -15.64
CA ALA A 157 -4.06 9.70 -14.29
C ALA A 157 -2.99 10.72 -13.87
N ARG A 158 -2.95 11.07 -12.58
CA ARG A 158 -2.04 12.10 -12.02
C ARG A 158 -1.21 11.60 -10.84
N GLY A 159 -1.08 10.29 -10.69
CA GLY A 159 -0.27 9.66 -9.65
C GLY A 159 -0.37 8.15 -9.72
N LEU A 160 0.50 7.47 -8.97
CA LEU A 160 0.50 6.02 -8.77
C LEU A 160 0.11 5.70 -7.33
N LYS A 161 -0.81 4.75 -7.12
CA LYS A 161 -1.16 4.23 -5.81
C LYS A 161 -0.67 2.79 -5.66
N LEU A 162 0.05 2.54 -4.56
CA LEU A 162 0.21 1.21 -4.00
C LEU A 162 -0.70 1.04 -2.79
N LEU A 163 -1.45 -0.07 -2.74
CA LEU A 163 -2.24 -0.40 -1.54
C LEU A 163 -1.39 -1.24 -0.59
N LYS A 164 -2.05 -1.71 0.47
CA LYS A 164 -1.50 -2.64 1.46
C LYS A 164 -1.20 -4.03 0.89
N ASP A 165 -1.64 -4.31 -0.35
CA ASP A 165 -1.32 -5.55 -1.04
C ASP A 165 0.19 -5.73 -1.18
N LEU A 166 0.93 -4.66 -1.50
CA LEU A 166 2.38 -4.64 -1.36
C LEU A 166 2.74 -4.63 0.14
N GLY A 167 3.32 -5.73 0.62
CA GLY A 167 3.68 -5.94 2.02
C GLY A 167 2.77 -6.92 2.77
N LEU A 168 1.55 -7.20 2.28
CA LEU A 168 0.66 -8.21 2.88
C LEU A 168 0.36 -9.41 1.96
N GLY A 169 0.27 -9.20 0.65
CA GLY A 169 -0.28 -10.19 -0.29
C GLY A 169 0.56 -10.45 -1.53
N VAL A 170 1.26 -9.44 -2.06
CA VAL A 170 2.05 -9.59 -3.29
C VAL A 170 3.32 -10.38 -2.98
N ARG A 171 3.46 -11.55 -3.62
CA ARG A 171 4.53 -12.51 -3.38
C ARG A 171 5.21 -12.90 -4.69
N ASP A 172 6.48 -13.28 -4.58
CA ASP A 172 7.22 -13.87 -5.69
C ASP A 172 6.90 -15.38 -5.86
N LYS A 173 7.44 -16.02 -6.91
CA LYS A 173 7.34 -17.49 -7.11
C LYS A 173 7.82 -18.35 -5.94
N SER A 174 8.68 -17.83 -5.06
CA SER A 174 9.13 -18.54 -3.86
C SER A 174 8.12 -18.45 -2.71
N GLY A 175 7.08 -17.63 -2.87
CA GLY A 175 6.08 -17.32 -1.84
C GLY A 175 6.53 -16.21 -0.90
N LYS A 176 7.68 -15.57 -1.16
CA LYS A 176 8.19 -14.47 -0.34
C LYS A 176 7.48 -13.17 -0.71
N LEU A 177 7.14 -12.35 0.29
CA LEU A 177 6.59 -11.02 0.05
C LEU A 177 7.59 -10.14 -0.69
N ILE A 178 7.08 -9.38 -1.65
CA ILE A 178 7.88 -8.41 -2.41
C ILE A 178 8.09 -7.17 -1.54
N ALA A 179 9.36 -6.75 -1.43
CA ALA A 179 9.73 -5.55 -0.70
C ALA A 179 9.52 -4.31 -1.59
N ILE A 180 9.36 -3.14 -0.96
CA ILE A 180 9.17 -1.87 -1.68
C ILE A 180 10.37 -1.48 -2.56
N ASP A 181 11.56 -1.94 -2.18
CA ASP A 181 12.83 -1.76 -2.87
C ASP A 181 13.22 -2.97 -3.73
N ASP A 182 12.27 -3.87 -4.05
CA ASP A 182 12.54 -4.96 -4.99
C ASP A 182 12.87 -4.37 -6.38
N PRO A 183 14.02 -4.73 -7.00
CA PRO A 183 14.47 -4.14 -8.26
C PRO A 183 13.48 -4.24 -9.42
N ARG A 184 12.51 -5.16 -9.36
CA ARG A 184 11.47 -5.25 -10.40
C ARG A 184 10.58 -4.01 -10.46
N LEU A 185 10.53 -3.23 -9.38
CA LEU A 185 9.76 -1.99 -9.29
C LEU A 185 10.53 -0.77 -9.81
N ASP A 186 11.86 -0.86 -9.97
CA ASP A 186 12.71 0.26 -10.40
C ASP A 186 12.20 0.95 -11.67
N PRO A 187 11.79 0.23 -12.74
CA PRO A 187 11.30 0.91 -13.94
C PRO A 187 9.99 1.69 -13.70
N ALA A 188 9.14 1.24 -12.76
CA ALA A 188 7.92 1.97 -12.41
C ALA A 188 8.25 3.26 -11.64
N TRP A 189 9.26 3.22 -10.75
CA TRP A 189 9.76 4.40 -10.02
C TRP A 189 10.40 5.42 -10.95
N GLU A 190 11.28 4.96 -11.84
CA GLU A 190 11.93 5.78 -12.85
C GLU A 190 10.89 6.45 -13.76
N GLU A 191 9.88 5.70 -14.20
CA GLU A 191 8.82 6.23 -15.05
C GLU A 191 7.95 7.27 -14.33
N CYS A 192 7.59 7.04 -13.06
CA CYS A 192 6.89 8.05 -12.25
C CYS A 192 7.71 9.33 -12.10
N GLY A 193 9.02 9.20 -11.83
CA GLY A 193 9.95 10.32 -11.75
C GLY A 193 10.07 11.08 -13.08
N ARG A 194 10.17 10.35 -14.20
CA ARG A 194 10.25 10.91 -15.56
C ARG A 194 8.98 11.66 -15.94
N LEU A 195 7.81 11.16 -15.57
CA LEU A 195 6.51 11.78 -15.83
C LEU A 195 6.15 12.89 -14.83
N GLY A 196 6.92 13.03 -13.74
CA GLY A 196 6.68 14.03 -12.71
C GLY A 196 5.39 13.78 -11.90
N ILE A 197 5.00 12.51 -11.74
CA ILE A 197 3.81 12.14 -10.96
C ILE A 197 4.19 11.61 -9.56
N PRO A 198 3.39 11.89 -8.52
CA PRO A 198 3.62 11.36 -7.18
C PRO A 198 3.30 9.86 -7.08
N VAL A 199 3.98 9.20 -6.15
CA VAL A 199 3.67 7.84 -5.70
C VAL A 199 3.09 7.92 -4.30
N PHE A 200 1.90 7.35 -4.11
CA PHE A 200 1.25 7.20 -2.82
C PHE A 200 1.32 5.74 -2.40
N ILE A 201 1.96 5.47 -1.27
CA ILE A 201 2.10 4.12 -0.72
C ILE A 201 1.21 4.04 0.51
N HIS A 202 0.28 3.09 0.53
CA HIS A 202 -0.44 2.76 1.75
C HIS A 202 0.50 1.96 2.66
N SER A 203 0.84 2.51 3.82
CA SER A 203 1.68 1.84 4.81
C SER A 203 1.08 2.01 6.20
N GLY A 204 1.03 0.91 6.96
CA GLY A 204 0.45 0.86 8.30
C GLY A 204 -0.95 0.26 8.31
N ASP A 205 -1.30 -0.30 9.45
CA ASP A 205 -2.61 -0.89 9.75
C ASP A 205 -3.12 -0.30 11.09
N PRO A 206 -4.44 -0.32 11.36
CA PRO A 206 -5.01 0.17 12.62
C PRO A 206 -4.40 -0.55 13.84
N GLU A 207 -4.37 0.10 15.00
CA GLU A 207 -3.89 -0.49 16.27
C GLU A 207 -4.54 -1.85 16.57
N ALA A 208 -5.83 -1.98 16.25
CA ALA A 208 -6.61 -3.22 16.31
C ALA A 208 -5.88 -4.45 15.71
N PHE A 209 -5.12 -4.27 14.62
CA PHE A 209 -4.42 -5.38 13.96
C PHE A 209 -3.33 -6.02 14.84
N PHE A 210 -2.87 -5.31 15.86
CA PHE A 210 -1.81 -5.75 16.77
C PHE A 210 -2.35 -6.21 18.14
N LEU A 211 -3.66 -6.14 18.35
CA LEU A 211 -4.32 -6.65 19.55
C LEU A 211 -4.78 -8.11 19.36
N PRO A 212 -5.02 -8.85 20.45
CA PRO A 212 -5.62 -10.19 20.36
C PRO A 212 -6.93 -10.16 19.56
N ILE A 213 -7.14 -11.17 18.73
CA ILE A 213 -8.41 -11.35 17.99
C ILE A 213 -9.43 -11.95 18.98
N ASP A 214 -10.26 -11.10 19.59
CA ASP A 214 -11.30 -11.46 20.54
C ASP A 214 -12.59 -10.63 20.32
N ALA A 215 -13.56 -10.75 21.24
CA ALA A 215 -14.85 -10.09 21.12
C ALA A 215 -14.78 -8.54 21.15
N THR A 216 -13.65 -7.97 21.55
CA THR A 216 -13.46 -6.53 21.78
C THR A 216 -12.56 -5.84 20.76
N ASN A 217 -12.02 -6.59 19.80
CA ASN A 217 -11.12 -6.11 18.74
C ASN A 217 -11.75 -6.24 17.35
#